data_AF-A0A6B2C3V0-F1
#
_entry.id   AF-A0A6B2C3V0-F1
#
_cell.length_a   1.000
_cell.length_b   1.000
_cell.length_c   1.000
_cell.angle_alpha   90.00
_cell.angle_beta   90.00
_cell.angle_gamma   90.00
#
_symmetry.space_group_name_H-M   'P 1'
#
loop_
_entity.id
_entity.type
_entity.pdbx_description
1 polymer ?
#
loop_
_entity_poly.entity_id
_entity_poly.type
_entity_poly.pdbx_seq_one_letter_code
_entity_poly.pdbx_strand_id
1 'polypeptide(L)'
;MDCIASPGKKALVVAAGGGGDIASAVMIAKALERLGARAVLGSVAWERYIYDDLPGPIRIDEIRNAVELGEGYALINAGSYADRQGRRVVFQAARATAAINEPIYIIDLYGGVRGFHRAIKAIAEREGVDFVIGVDAGGDSLASGCEDDLWSPLSDWVALGALALVDGYLAVHSPGSDGELSQEYVLERVDFFARMGGLVGARAMCSEDASLLERILSYVGSEASRIPLLAFRGVRGGS
;
A
#
# COMPACT_ATOMS: atom_id res chain seq x y z
N MET A 1 -1.72 15.57 21.32
CA MET A 1 -1.70 14.57 20.24
C MET A 1 -0.95 15.20 19.09
N ASP A 2 0.28 14.75 18.84
CA ASP A 2 1.04 15.20 17.69
C ASP A 2 0.32 14.71 16.43
N CYS A 3 -0.04 15.63 15.55
CA CYS A 3 -0.66 15.27 14.28
C CYS A 3 0.36 14.46 13.47
N ILE A 4 -0.03 13.26 13.01
CA ILE A 4 0.79 12.40 12.15
C ILE A 4 1.24 13.17 10.89
N ALA A 5 0.45 14.15 10.44
CA ALA A 5 0.75 15.03 9.32
C ALA A 5 1.42 16.37 9.74
N SER A 6 2.14 16.41 10.86
CA SER A 6 2.81 17.64 11.33
C SER A 6 4.04 17.99 10.48
N PRO A 7 4.33 19.29 10.28
CA PRO A 7 5.49 19.73 9.54
C PRO A 7 6.81 19.15 10.08
N GLY A 8 7.66 18.68 9.17
CA GLY A 8 9.00 18.16 9.51
C GLY A 8 9.05 16.66 9.80
N LYS A 9 7.92 16.01 10.05
CA LYS A 9 7.85 14.55 10.18
C LYS A 9 8.08 13.84 8.84
N LYS A 10 8.69 12.65 8.86
CA LYS A 10 8.90 11.80 7.70
C LYS A 10 8.21 10.44 7.91
N ALA A 11 7.32 10.07 7.00
CA ALA A 11 6.57 8.83 7.01
C ALA A 11 7.17 7.81 6.03
N LEU A 12 7.17 6.52 6.38
CA LEU A 12 7.24 5.44 5.41
C LEU A 12 5.81 4.96 5.14
N VAL A 13 5.32 5.15 3.92
CA VAL A 13 3.97 4.77 3.49
C VAL A 13 4.08 3.52 2.63
N VAL A 14 3.61 2.39 3.15
CA VAL A 14 3.75 1.06 2.55
C VAL A 14 2.41 0.58 2.03
N ALA A 15 2.31 0.29 0.73
CA ALA A 15 1.19 -0.50 0.20
C ALA A 15 1.28 -1.94 0.75
N ALA A 16 0.35 -2.28 1.65
CA ALA A 16 0.37 -3.46 2.49
C ALA A 16 -0.35 -4.66 1.84
N GLY A 17 -1.36 -4.40 1.01
CA GLY A 17 -2.07 -5.43 0.25
C GLY A 17 -1.37 -5.80 -1.05
N GLY A 18 -2.17 -6.06 -2.09
CA GLY A 18 -1.69 -6.43 -3.41
C GLY A 18 -0.97 -5.28 -4.14
N GLY A 19 -0.36 -5.58 -5.29
CA GLY A 19 0.40 -4.59 -6.07
C GLY A 19 -0.41 -3.34 -6.48
N GLY A 20 -1.74 -3.43 -6.56
CA GLY A 20 -2.61 -2.31 -6.90
C GLY A 20 -2.67 -1.20 -5.85
N ASP A 21 -2.38 -1.51 -4.58
CA ASP A 21 -2.50 -0.60 -3.43
C ASP A 21 -1.49 0.54 -3.49
N ILE A 22 -0.43 0.38 -4.29
CA ILE A 22 0.57 1.43 -4.50
C ILE A 22 -0.05 2.72 -5.04
N ALA A 23 -1.15 2.64 -5.80
CA ALA A 23 -1.86 3.84 -6.26
C ALA A 23 -2.44 4.64 -5.07
N SER A 24 -3.04 3.95 -4.12
CA SER A 24 -3.59 4.53 -2.89
C SER A 24 -2.48 5.02 -1.96
N ALA A 25 -1.41 4.24 -1.79
CA ALA A 25 -0.27 4.62 -0.97
C ALA A 25 0.42 5.90 -1.49
N VAL A 26 0.62 6.02 -2.81
CA VAL A 26 1.16 7.24 -3.42
C VAL A 26 0.23 8.43 -3.18
N MET A 27 -1.09 8.28 -3.37
CA MET A 27 -2.05 9.35 -3.10
C MET A 27 -1.95 9.84 -1.65
N ILE A 28 -1.95 8.92 -0.67
CA ILE A 28 -1.84 9.23 0.76
C ILE A 28 -0.51 9.89 1.08
N ALA A 29 0.61 9.39 0.56
CA ALA A 29 1.93 9.98 0.73
C ALA A 29 1.96 11.44 0.26
N LYS A 30 1.42 11.72 -0.94
CA LYS A 30 1.36 13.09 -1.47
C LYS A 30 0.38 13.97 -0.70
N ALA A 31 -0.67 13.42 -0.11
CA ALA A 31 -1.53 14.15 0.80
C ALA A 31 -0.80 14.58 2.08
N LEU A 32 0.01 13.70 2.68
CA LEU A 32 0.85 14.01 3.82
C LEU A 32 1.89 15.09 3.49
N GLU A 33 2.51 15.00 2.31
CA GLU A 33 3.47 16.01 1.85
C GLU A 33 2.85 17.40 1.71
N ARG A 34 1.62 17.50 1.19
CA ARG A 34 0.88 18.77 1.12
C ARG A 34 0.54 19.36 2.50
N LEU A 35 0.52 18.53 3.55
CA LEU A 35 0.33 18.96 4.93
C LEU A 35 1.65 19.32 5.64
N GLY A 36 2.80 19.17 4.95
CA GLY A 36 4.12 19.57 5.44
C GLY A 36 4.99 18.43 5.96
N ALA A 37 4.50 17.19 5.93
CA ALA A 37 5.32 16.01 6.19
C ALA A 37 6.20 15.67 4.97
N ARG A 38 7.08 14.69 5.11
CA ARG A 38 7.81 14.04 4.02
C ARG A 38 7.36 12.58 3.94
N ALA A 39 7.38 11.98 2.75
CA ALA A 39 7.01 10.58 2.59
C ALA A 39 8.10 9.79 1.84
N VAL A 40 8.26 8.54 2.24
CA VAL A 40 8.98 7.49 1.52
C VAL A 40 7.95 6.43 1.17
N LEU A 41 8.03 5.87 -0.04
CA LEU A 41 7.09 4.88 -0.52
C LEU A 41 7.66 3.47 -0.42
N GLY A 42 6.84 2.57 0.09
CA GLY A 42 7.06 1.12 0.08
C GLY A 42 5.88 0.39 -0.57
N SER A 43 6.13 -0.81 -1.06
CA SER A 43 5.10 -1.68 -1.62
C SER A 43 5.50 -3.13 -1.44
N VAL A 44 4.50 -3.98 -1.23
CA VAL A 44 4.59 -5.37 -1.63
C VAL A 44 4.53 -5.46 -3.15
N ALA A 45 5.31 -6.38 -3.74
CA ALA A 45 5.19 -6.74 -5.15
C ALA A 45 4.44 -8.07 -5.27
N TRP A 46 3.11 -8.02 -5.24
CA TRP A 46 2.26 -9.19 -5.47
C TRP A 46 1.22 -8.87 -6.53
N GLU A 47 1.45 -9.41 -7.72
CA GLU A 47 0.70 -9.05 -8.90
C GLU A 47 -0.51 -9.97 -9.12
N ARG A 48 -1.58 -9.43 -9.72
CA ARG A 48 -2.71 -10.25 -10.19
C ARG A 48 -2.26 -11.13 -11.35
N TYR A 49 -2.97 -12.24 -11.54
CA TYR A 49 -2.68 -13.24 -12.58
C TYR A 49 -2.52 -12.65 -13.99
N ILE A 50 -3.30 -11.60 -14.33
CA ILE A 50 -3.21 -10.92 -15.64
C ILE A 50 -1.86 -10.23 -15.89
N TYR A 51 -1.13 -9.89 -14.83
CA TYR A 51 0.21 -9.27 -14.90
C TYR A 51 1.30 -10.30 -14.66
N ASP A 52 1.06 -11.23 -13.74
CA ASP A 52 1.99 -12.29 -13.39
C ASP A 52 1.28 -13.64 -13.23
N ASP A 53 1.57 -14.57 -14.14
CA ASP A 53 0.99 -15.92 -14.13
C ASP A 53 1.64 -16.84 -13.08
N LEU A 54 2.79 -16.45 -12.52
CA LEU A 54 3.42 -17.19 -11.44
C LEU A 54 2.75 -16.85 -10.10
N PRO A 55 2.34 -17.87 -9.32
CA PRO A 55 1.68 -17.64 -8.03
C PRO A 55 2.65 -17.09 -6.98
N GLY A 56 2.10 -16.25 -6.11
CA GLY A 56 2.82 -15.67 -4.97
C GLY A 56 3.58 -14.39 -5.30
N PRO A 57 4.07 -13.69 -4.26
CA PRO A 57 4.74 -12.41 -4.43
C PRO A 57 6.07 -12.56 -5.20
N ILE A 58 6.50 -11.45 -5.80
CA ILE A 58 7.80 -11.32 -6.45
C ILE A 58 8.87 -11.26 -5.36
N ARG A 59 9.87 -12.13 -5.47
CA ARG A 59 11.00 -12.17 -4.55
C ARG A 59 12.00 -11.08 -4.89
N ILE A 60 12.73 -10.62 -3.88
CA ILE A 60 13.77 -9.60 -4.06
C ILE A 60 14.88 -10.06 -5.03
N ASP A 61 15.23 -11.35 -5.02
CA ASP A 61 16.23 -11.94 -5.91
C ASP A 61 15.77 -12.11 -7.37
N GLU A 62 14.46 -12.01 -7.63
CA GLU A 62 13.86 -11.97 -8.97
C GLU A 62 13.90 -10.56 -9.58
N ILE A 63 14.12 -9.52 -8.77
CA ILE A 63 14.15 -8.13 -9.24
C ILE A 63 15.43 -7.86 -10.04
N ARG A 64 15.27 -7.15 -11.15
CA ARG A 64 16.31 -6.66 -12.06
C ARG A 64 16.24 -5.15 -12.18
N ASN A 65 17.39 -4.52 -12.43
CA ASN A 65 17.55 -3.07 -12.45
C ASN A 65 17.08 -2.37 -11.17
N ALA A 66 17.28 -2.99 -10.00
CA ALA A 66 17.10 -2.31 -8.72
C ALA A 66 18.15 -1.19 -8.60
N VAL A 67 17.75 -0.06 -8.01
CA VAL A 67 18.68 1.02 -7.61
C VAL A 67 19.58 0.52 -6.49
N GLU A 68 19.00 -0.21 -5.54
CA GLU A 68 19.72 -0.80 -4.42
C GLU A 68 19.01 -2.05 -3.91
N LEU A 69 19.77 -2.95 -3.28
CA LEU A 69 19.28 -4.11 -2.54
C LEU A 69 19.71 -3.98 -1.08
N GLY A 70 18.78 -4.27 -0.16
CA GLY A 70 19.04 -4.30 1.27
C GLY A 70 18.48 -5.56 1.94
N GLU A 71 18.50 -5.59 3.27
CA GLU A 71 17.99 -6.74 4.02
C GLU A 71 16.45 -6.80 3.93
N GLY A 72 15.95 -7.69 3.06
CA GLY A 72 14.51 -7.89 2.87
C GLY A 72 13.82 -6.79 2.07
N TYR A 73 14.56 -5.97 1.33
CA TYR A 73 13.99 -4.97 0.44
C TYR A 73 14.83 -4.72 -0.82
N ALA A 74 14.21 -4.14 -1.84
CA ALA A 74 14.86 -3.55 -3.02
C ALA A 74 14.34 -2.14 -3.28
N LEU A 75 15.22 -1.18 -3.49
CA LEU A 75 14.84 0.14 -3.99
C LEU A 75 14.74 0.09 -5.52
N ILE A 76 13.58 0.42 -6.09
CA ILE A 76 13.31 0.29 -7.52
C ILE A 76 13.06 1.63 -8.20
N ASN A 77 13.17 1.63 -9.53
CA ASN A 77 12.89 2.76 -10.43
C ASN A 77 12.01 2.31 -11.61
N ALA A 78 11.66 3.24 -12.50
CA ALA A 78 10.81 2.99 -13.68
C ALA A 78 11.33 1.92 -14.65
N GLY A 79 12.65 1.64 -14.65
CA GLY A 79 13.28 0.60 -15.45
C GLY A 79 13.38 -0.76 -14.75
N SER A 80 12.97 -0.86 -13.49
CA SER A 80 12.98 -2.11 -12.72
C SER A 80 11.89 -3.07 -13.20
N TYR A 81 12.19 -4.37 -13.14
CA TYR A 81 11.27 -5.44 -13.51
C TYR A 81 11.65 -6.72 -12.77
N ALA A 82 10.76 -7.71 -12.76
CA ALA A 82 11.05 -9.04 -12.24
C ALA A 82 11.33 -10.02 -13.37
N ASP A 83 12.34 -10.86 -13.19
CA ASP A 83 12.57 -12.06 -14.01
C ASP A 83 11.84 -13.23 -13.37
N ARG A 84 10.65 -13.52 -13.90
CA ARG A 84 9.73 -14.54 -13.42
C ARG A 84 9.87 -15.77 -14.32
N GLN A 85 10.86 -16.61 -14.00
CA GLN A 85 11.22 -17.82 -14.76
C GLN A 85 11.50 -17.55 -16.26
N GLY A 86 12.29 -16.53 -16.56
CA GLY A 86 12.64 -16.13 -17.93
C GLY A 86 11.61 -15.21 -18.59
N ARG A 87 10.47 -14.94 -17.94
CA ARG A 87 9.49 -13.93 -18.37
C ARG A 87 9.75 -12.61 -17.65
N ARG A 88 9.83 -11.54 -18.44
CA ARG A 88 9.92 -10.17 -17.89
C ARG A 88 8.54 -9.72 -17.41
N VAL A 89 8.41 -9.44 -16.12
CA VAL A 89 7.20 -8.89 -15.49
C VAL A 89 7.49 -7.48 -14.99
N VAL A 90 6.71 -6.50 -15.47
CA VAL A 90 6.71 -5.14 -14.90
C VAL A 90 5.59 -5.09 -13.89
N PHE A 91 5.96 -5.01 -12.61
CA PHE A 91 5.03 -4.99 -11.48
C PHE A 91 4.49 -3.58 -11.22
N GLN A 92 3.35 -3.47 -10.54
CA GLN A 92 2.63 -2.20 -10.39
C GLN A 92 3.48 -1.10 -9.74
N ALA A 93 4.28 -1.44 -8.73
CA ALA A 93 5.16 -0.46 -8.10
C ALA A 93 6.19 0.12 -9.08
N ALA A 94 6.71 -0.67 -10.04
CA ALA A 94 7.58 -0.18 -11.12
C ALA A 94 6.83 0.75 -12.10
N ARG A 95 5.53 0.52 -12.32
CA ARG A 95 4.68 1.44 -13.10
C ARG A 95 4.40 2.73 -12.32
N ALA A 96 4.20 2.64 -11.00
CA ALA A 96 3.95 3.79 -10.14
C ALA A 96 5.15 4.74 -10.11
N THR A 97 6.38 4.22 -9.98
CA THR A 97 7.61 5.05 -10.07
C THR A 97 7.71 5.77 -11.41
N ALA A 98 7.28 5.17 -12.53
CA ALA A 98 7.22 5.87 -13.82
C ALA A 98 6.20 7.03 -13.82
N ALA A 99 5.08 6.89 -13.11
CA ALA A 99 4.02 7.90 -13.03
C ALA A 99 4.39 9.11 -12.16
N ILE A 100 5.18 8.90 -11.11
CA ILE A 100 5.57 9.97 -10.16
C ILE A 100 7.02 10.42 -10.25
N ASN A 101 7.86 9.70 -11.00
CA ASN A 101 9.29 9.93 -11.13
C ASN A 101 10.04 9.91 -9.78
N GLU A 102 9.66 8.98 -8.90
CA GLU A 102 10.26 8.78 -7.58
C GLU A 102 10.52 7.27 -7.37
N PRO A 103 11.60 6.89 -6.67
CA PRO A 103 11.87 5.49 -6.39
C PRO A 103 10.93 4.94 -5.31
N ILE A 104 10.68 3.63 -5.33
CA ILE A 104 9.79 2.94 -4.39
C ILE A 104 10.53 1.73 -3.81
N TYR A 105 10.36 1.47 -2.52
CA TYR A 105 10.89 0.26 -1.89
C TYR A 105 9.95 -0.92 -2.14
N ILE A 106 10.48 -2.05 -2.62
CA ILE A 106 9.79 -3.35 -2.57
C ILE A 106 10.22 -4.08 -1.31
N ILE A 107 9.26 -4.54 -0.52
CA ILE A 107 9.49 -5.25 0.75
C ILE A 107 9.16 -6.73 0.57
N ASP A 108 10.06 -7.60 1.05
CA ASP A 108 9.90 -9.05 0.93
C ASP A 108 8.83 -9.59 1.89
N LEU A 109 7.87 -10.32 1.33
CA LEU A 109 6.85 -11.06 2.07
C LEU A 109 7.32 -12.42 2.56
N TYR A 110 8.31 -13.04 1.91
CA TYR A 110 8.72 -14.42 2.24
C TYR A 110 9.36 -14.55 3.61
N GLY A 111 9.88 -13.45 4.17
CA GLY A 111 10.36 -13.41 5.55
C GLY A 111 9.24 -13.41 6.61
N GLY A 112 7.96 -13.40 6.19
CA GLY A 112 6.80 -13.28 7.06
C GLY A 112 6.83 -11.99 7.89
N VAL A 113 6.03 -11.94 8.96
CA VAL A 113 5.91 -10.76 9.84
C VAL A 113 7.28 -10.25 10.33
N ARG A 114 8.16 -11.17 10.76
CA ARG A 114 9.47 -10.78 11.31
C ARG A 114 10.42 -10.26 10.24
N GLY A 115 10.41 -10.83 9.03
CA GLY A 115 11.23 -10.35 7.92
C GLY A 115 10.74 -9.01 7.41
N PHE A 116 9.44 -8.86 7.25
CA PHE A 116 8.80 -7.61 6.85
C PHE A 116 9.11 -6.48 7.86
N HIS A 117 8.99 -6.76 9.16
CA HIS A 117 9.39 -5.84 10.22
C HIS A 117 10.87 -5.43 10.14
N ARG A 118 11.79 -6.38 9.90
CA ARG A 118 13.22 -6.06 9.75
C ARG A 118 13.47 -5.15 8.54
N ALA A 119 12.81 -5.41 7.42
CA ALA A 119 12.92 -4.59 6.23
C ALA A 119 12.36 -3.17 6.46
N ILE A 120 11.17 -3.03 7.06
CA ILE A 120 10.60 -1.74 7.47
C ILE A 120 11.61 -0.97 8.33
N LYS A 121 12.17 -1.62 9.36
CA LYS A 121 13.12 -0.99 10.28
C LYS A 121 14.38 -0.54 9.56
N ALA A 122 14.95 -1.38 8.69
CA ALA A 122 16.13 -1.03 7.91
C ALA A 122 15.89 0.15 6.96
N ILE A 123 14.72 0.20 6.31
CA ILE A 123 14.31 1.34 5.48
C ILE A 123 14.14 2.59 6.36
N ALA A 124 13.46 2.46 7.50
CA ALA A 124 13.18 3.58 8.40
C ALA A 124 14.46 4.21 8.96
N GLU A 125 15.42 3.40 9.39
CA GLU A 125 16.73 3.85 9.87
C GLU A 125 17.53 4.55 8.77
N ARG A 126 17.55 3.97 7.56
CA ARG A 126 18.24 4.55 6.41
C ARG A 126 17.66 5.90 6.00
N GLU A 127 16.35 5.99 5.98
CA GLU A 127 15.63 7.16 5.49
C GLU A 127 15.41 8.23 6.58
N GLY A 128 15.65 7.90 7.86
CA GLY A 128 15.33 8.78 8.97
C GLY A 128 13.82 9.02 9.09
N VAL A 129 13.04 7.94 9.01
CA VAL A 129 11.57 7.95 9.14
C VAL A 129 11.17 8.02 10.61
N ASP A 130 10.16 8.84 10.91
CA ASP A 130 9.59 9.00 12.25
C ASP A 130 8.50 7.96 12.57
N PHE A 131 7.72 7.54 11.58
CA PHE A 131 6.63 6.58 11.74
C PHE A 131 6.28 5.88 10.42
N VAL A 132 5.56 4.76 10.52
CA VAL A 132 5.18 3.92 9.37
C VAL A 132 3.67 3.90 9.23
N ILE A 133 3.18 3.99 7.99
CA ILE A 133 1.77 3.82 7.64
C ILE A 133 1.67 2.66 6.64
N GLY A 134 0.96 1.60 7.00
CA GLY A 134 0.47 0.61 6.03
C GLY A 134 -0.79 1.10 5.35
N VAL A 135 -0.93 0.83 4.06
CA VAL A 135 -2.09 1.22 3.27
C VAL A 135 -2.72 -0.03 2.69
N ASP A 136 -4.00 -0.22 3.01
CA ASP A 136 -4.87 -1.27 2.49
C ASP A 136 -6.01 -0.58 1.72
N ALA A 137 -6.15 -0.92 0.44
CA ALA A 137 -7.24 -0.41 -0.39
C ALA A 137 -8.43 -1.38 -0.40
N GLY A 138 -9.36 -1.19 0.54
CA GLY A 138 -10.60 -1.95 0.64
C GLY A 138 -10.93 -2.35 2.07
N GLY A 139 -9.94 -2.77 2.87
CA GLY A 139 -10.12 -2.98 4.30
C GLY A 139 -10.06 -4.44 4.76
N ASP A 140 -9.54 -5.35 3.93
CA ASP A 140 -9.31 -6.75 4.27
C ASP A 140 -8.43 -6.94 5.51
N SER A 141 -7.51 -6.00 5.77
CA SER A 141 -6.71 -5.97 6.98
C SER A 141 -7.53 -5.86 8.27
N LEU A 142 -8.78 -5.36 8.20
CA LEU A 142 -9.68 -5.23 9.35
C LEU A 142 -10.49 -6.51 9.61
N ALA A 143 -10.49 -7.48 8.69
CA ALA A 143 -11.22 -8.72 8.82
C ALA A 143 -10.81 -9.51 10.08
N SER A 144 -11.72 -10.35 10.58
CA SER A 144 -11.46 -11.26 11.70
C SER A 144 -10.79 -12.57 11.27
N GLY A 145 -10.89 -12.92 9.98
CA GLY A 145 -10.40 -14.16 9.39
C GLY A 145 -11.39 -15.32 9.43
N CYS A 146 -12.65 -15.04 9.75
CA CYS A 146 -13.74 -16.02 9.80
C CYS A 146 -14.83 -15.73 8.75
N GLU A 147 -14.61 -14.76 7.87
CA GLU A 147 -15.51 -14.35 6.81
C GLU A 147 -15.36 -15.29 5.61
N ASP A 148 -16.48 -15.76 5.06
CA ASP A 148 -16.50 -16.69 3.93
C ASP A 148 -16.00 -16.04 2.62
N ASP A 149 -16.15 -14.72 2.50
CA ASP A 149 -15.80 -13.93 1.31
C ASP A 149 -14.38 -13.33 1.36
N LEU A 150 -13.58 -13.64 2.39
CA LEU A 150 -12.20 -13.19 2.52
C LEU A 150 -11.26 -14.09 1.71
N TRP A 151 -10.68 -13.56 0.63
CA TRP A 151 -9.95 -14.35 -0.37
C TRP A 151 -8.44 -14.13 -0.32
N SER A 152 -7.94 -12.93 -0.01
CA SER A 152 -6.50 -12.64 -0.15
C SER A 152 -5.78 -11.89 1.00
N PRO A 153 -6.07 -12.16 2.29
CA PRO A 153 -5.59 -11.33 3.42
C PRO A 153 -4.11 -11.53 3.79
N LEU A 154 -3.40 -12.44 3.13
CA LEU A 154 -2.06 -12.86 3.58
C LEU A 154 -1.06 -11.69 3.56
N SER A 155 -1.10 -10.86 2.51
CA SER A 155 -0.21 -9.70 2.41
C SER A 155 -0.51 -8.70 3.53
N ASP A 156 -1.78 -8.35 3.64
CA ASP A 156 -2.32 -7.39 4.60
C ASP A 156 -2.02 -7.78 6.04
N TRP A 157 -2.22 -9.04 6.42
CA TRP A 157 -1.95 -9.50 7.78
C TRP A 157 -0.47 -9.64 8.10
N VAL A 158 0.37 -9.99 7.12
CA VAL A 158 1.83 -9.97 7.33
C VAL A 158 2.30 -8.53 7.55
N ALA A 159 1.84 -7.60 6.73
CA ALA A 159 2.16 -6.18 6.86
C ALA A 159 1.59 -5.60 8.16
N LEU A 160 0.34 -5.90 8.52
CA LEU A 160 -0.31 -5.46 9.76
C LEU A 160 0.43 -5.99 11.00
N GLY A 161 0.80 -7.27 10.99
CA GLY A 161 1.62 -7.85 12.06
C GLY A 161 2.97 -7.17 12.19
N ALA A 162 3.59 -6.76 11.08
CA ALA A 162 4.85 -6.03 11.08
C ALA A 162 4.69 -4.58 11.56
N LEU A 163 3.60 -3.91 11.19
CA LEU A 163 3.24 -2.56 11.65
C LEU A 163 3.05 -2.53 13.17
N ALA A 164 2.40 -3.54 13.74
CA ALA A 164 2.22 -3.67 15.17
C ALA A 164 3.56 -3.76 15.93
N LEU A 165 4.63 -4.28 15.31
CA LEU A 165 5.95 -4.37 15.93
C LEU A 165 6.76 -3.05 15.86
N VAL A 166 6.32 -2.08 15.05
CA VAL A 166 6.94 -0.75 14.93
C VAL A 166 6.03 0.38 15.44
N ASP A 167 4.97 0.05 16.19
CA ASP A 167 3.94 0.99 16.63
C ASP A 167 3.39 1.86 15.47
N GLY A 168 3.24 1.23 14.29
CA GLY A 168 2.81 1.87 13.06
C GLY A 168 1.29 2.08 12.98
N TYR A 169 0.88 2.80 11.94
CA TYR A 169 -0.52 3.07 11.65
C TYR A 169 -1.00 2.28 10.44
N LEU A 170 -2.30 1.96 10.42
CA LEU A 170 -2.97 1.40 9.26
C LEU A 170 -3.92 2.46 8.68
N ALA A 171 -3.81 2.72 7.38
CA ALA A 171 -4.74 3.53 6.63
C ALA A 171 -5.55 2.64 5.69
N VAL A 172 -6.84 2.49 6.00
CA VAL A 172 -7.79 1.82 5.11
C VAL A 172 -8.35 2.85 4.14
N HIS A 173 -8.07 2.67 2.85
CA HIS A 173 -8.58 3.54 1.80
C HIS A 173 -9.75 2.87 1.08
N SER A 174 -10.81 3.64 0.82
CA SER A 174 -11.98 3.18 0.08
C SER A 174 -12.61 1.87 0.64
N PRO A 175 -13.16 1.89 1.87
CA PRO A 175 -13.75 0.71 2.52
C PRO A 175 -14.72 -0.08 1.63
N GLY A 176 -14.49 -1.39 1.46
CA GLY A 176 -15.30 -2.32 0.66
C GLY A 176 -15.14 -2.21 -0.86
N SER A 177 -14.03 -1.64 -1.35
CA SER A 177 -13.82 -1.43 -2.79
C SER A 177 -13.07 -2.54 -3.52
N ASP A 178 -12.48 -3.48 -2.80
CA ASP A 178 -11.89 -4.71 -3.33
C ASP A 178 -12.95 -5.73 -3.80
N GLY A 179 -14.16 -5.64 -3.24
CA GLY A 179 -15.26 -6.57 -3.49
C GLY A 179 -15.20 -7.85 -2.66
N GLU A 180 -14.23 -7.99 -1.76
CA GLU A 180 -14.14 -9.13 -0.82
C GLU A 180 -15.09 -8.91 0.37
N LEU A 181 -15.08 -7.70 0.95
CA LEU A 181 -15.90 -7.36 2.11
C LEU A 181 -16.93 -6.27 1.78
N SER A 182 -18.13 -6.36 2.38
CA SER A 182 -19.13 -5.31 2.23
C SER A 182 -18.68 -4.01 2.91
N GLN A 183 -19.06 -2.88 2.31
CA GLN A 183 -18.74 -1.57 2.89
C GLN A 183 -19.30 -1.44 4.31
N GLU A 184 -20.51 -1.94 4.55
CA GLU A 184 -21.13 -1.95 5.88
C GLU A 184 -20.28 -2.71 6.90
N TYR A 185 -19.79 -3.89 6.52
CA TYR A 185 -18.95 -4.70 7.40
C TYR A 185 -17.64 -4.00 7.74
N VAL A 186 -16.93 -3.46 6.73
CA VAL A 186 -15.66 -2.76 6.97
C VAL A 186 -15.89 -1.55 7.90
N LEU A 187 -17.00 -0.82 7.75
CA LEU A 187 -17.35 0.28 8.64
C LEU A 187 -17.69 -0.19 10.07
N GLU A 188 -18.36 -1.33 10.26
CA GLU A 188 -18.57 -1.93 11.58
C GLU A 188 -17.25 -2.29 12.26
N ARG A 189 -16.26 -2.76 11.48
CA ARG A 189 -14.90 -3.03 12.00
C ARG A 189 -14.20 -1.73 12.42
N VAL A 190 -14.31 -0.67 11.63
CA VAL A 190 -13.80 0.66 12.02
C VAL A 190 -14.44 1.13 13.33
N ASP A 191 -15.76 0.98 13.48
CA ASP A 191 -16.48 1.33 14.71
C ASP A 191 -15.99 0.52 15.92
N PHE A 192 -15.74 -0.78 15.73
CA PHE A 192 -15.17 -1.64 16.76
C PHE A 192 -13.80 -1.13 17.24
N PHE A 193 -12.88 -0.85 16.32
CA PHE A 193 -11.56 -0.31 16.68
C PHE A 193 -11.64 1.11 17.26
N ALA A 194 -12.58 1.93 16.80
CA ALA A 194 -12.82 3.27 17.35
C ALA A 194 -13.27 3.21 18.82
N ARG A 195 -14.16 2.27 19.18
CA ARG A 195 -14.58 2.05 20.58
C ARG A 195 -13.44 1.62 21.49
N MET A 196 -12.40 0.99 20.94
CA MET A 196 -11.17 0.65 21.66
C MET A 196 -10.14 1.79 21.69
N GLY A 197 -10.45 2.95 21.09
CA GLY A 197 -9.52 4.09 21.00
C GLY A 197 -8.46 3.96 19.90
N GLY A 198 -8.61 3.01 18.97
CA GLY A 198 -7.66 2.78 17.87
C GLY A 198 -7.84 3.71 16.67
N LEU A 199 -8.96 4.43 16.56
CA LEU A 199 -9.18 5.38 15.47
C LEU A 199 -8.40 6.67 15.70
N VAL A 200 -7.36 6.88 14.90
CA VAL A 200 -6.50 8.07 15.01
C VAL A 200 -7.03 9.26 14.20
N GLY A 201 -7.74 9.00 13.11
CA GLY A 201 -8.34 10.05 12.29
C GLY A 201 -8.99 9.52 11.01
N ALA A 202 -9.62 10.43 10.27
CA ALA A 202 -10.23 10.17 8.97
C ALA A 202 -10.05 11.39 8.06
N ARG A 203 -9.99 11.15 6.75
CA ARG A 203 -9.80 12.20 5.73
C ARG A 203 -10.56 11.86 4.45
N ALA A 204 -11.29 12.83 3.92
CA ALA A 204 -11.86 12.74 2.57
C ALA A 204 -10.81 13.12 1.51
N MET A 205 -10.92 12.54 0.31
CA MET A 205 -10.12 12.97 -0.85
C MET A 205 -10.45 14.42 -1.21
N CYS A 206 -9.45 15.14 -1.70
CA CYS A 206 -9.63 16.44 -2.35
C CYS A 206 -9.43 16.34 -3.87
N SER A 207 -9.65 17.44 -4.60
CA SER A 207 -9.44 17.53 -6.05
C SER A 207 -8.04 17.11 -6.48
N GLU A 208 -7.02 17.50 -5.72
CA GLU A 208 -5.63 17.18 -5.99
C GLU A 208 -5.34 15.69 -5.80
N ASP A 209 -5.99 15.03 -4.84
CA ASP A 209 -5.93 13.57 -4.69
C ASP A 209 -6.54 12.88 -5.90
N ALA A 210 -7.72 13.31 -6.33
CA ALA A 210 -8.42 12.72 -7.46
C ALA A 210 -7.62 12.86 -8.76
N SER A 211 -7.05 14.04 -9.03
CA SER A 211 -6.20 14.26 -10.22
C SER A 211 -4.91 13.45 -10.17
N LEU A 212 -4.28 13.34 -9.00
CA LEU A 212 -3.09 12.51 -8.83
C LEU A 212 -3.41 11.02 -9.03
N LEU A 213 -4.48 10.54 -8.41
CA LEU A 213 -4.90 9.14 -8.50
C LEU A 213 -5.27 8.77 -9.93
N GLU A 214 -6.00 9.64 -10.65
CA GLU A 214 -6.27 9.45 -12.09
C GLU A 214 -4.99 9.32 -12.91
N ARG A 215 -3.99 10.18 -12.66
CA ARG A 215 -2.70 10.11 -13.34
C ARG A 215 -2.02 8.77 -13.07
N ILE A 216 -1.96 8.32 -11.81
CA ILE A 216 -1.28 7.07 -11.44
C ILE A 216 -1.99 5.86 -12.03
N LEU A 217 -3.32 5.83 -12.01
CA LEU A 217 -4.14 4.74 -12.56
C LEU A 217 -4.05 4.62 -14.09
N SER A 218 -3.49 5.61 -14.79
CA SER A 218 -3.15 5.46 -16.22
C SER A 218 -1.89 4.62 -16.45
N TYR A 219 -1.09 4.38 -15.39
CA TYR A 219 0.09 3.52 -15.38
C TYR A 219 -0.17 2.24 -14.61
N VAL A 220 -0.81 2.33 -13.44
CA VAL A 220 -1.04 1.21 -12.52
C VAL A 220 -2.40 0.58 -12.77
N GLY A 221 -2.41 -0.74 -12.93
CA GLY A 221 -3.63 -1.53 -13.01
C GLY A 221 -4.19 -1.86 -11.63
N SER A 222 -5.20 -1.12 -11.19
CA SER A 222 -5.91 -1.35 -9.92
C SER A 222 -7.39 -1.02 -10.07
N GLU A 223 -8.26 -2.01 -9.83
CA GLU A 223 -9.72 -1.83 -9.82
C GLU A 223 -10.17 -1.20 -8.50
N ALA A 224 -9.71 -1.74 -7.36
CA ALA A 224 -10.02 -1.22 -6.03
C ALA A 224 -9.65 0.26 -5.88
N SER A 225 -8.45 0.66 -6.30
CA SER A 225 -8.03 2.06 -6.25
C SER A 225 -8.73 2.97 -7.28
N ARG A 226 -9.49 2.42 -8.24
CA ARG A 226 -10.30 3.21 -9.19
C ARG A 226 -11.67 3.57 -8.64
N ILE A 227 -12.26 2.71 -7.80
CA ILE A 227 -13.55 2.97 -7.13
C ILE A 227 -13.58 4.32 -6.38
N PRO A 228 -12.58 4.70 -5.55
CA PRO A 228 -12.62 5.97 -4.83
C PRO A 228 -12.58 7.18 -5.78
N LEU A 229 -11.90 7.09 -6.92
CA LEU A 229 -11.92 8.13 -7.95
C LEU A 229 -13.30 8.29 -8.59
N LEU A 230 -13.97 7.17 -8.87
CA LEU A 230 -15.33 7.16 -9.41
C LEU A 230 -16.33 7.73 -8.39
N ALA A 231 -16.24 7.29 -7.13
CA ALA A 231 -17.07 7.77 -6.03
C ALA A 231 -16.88 9.27 -5.80
N PHE A 232 -15.63 9.77 -5.83
CA PHE A 232 -15.33 11.20 -5.72
C PHE A 232 -15.99 12.02 -6.85
N ARG A 233 -16.11 11.44 -8.05
CA ARG A 233 -16.80 12.04 -9.20
C ARG A 233 -18.33 11.90 -9.14
N GLY A 234 -18.87 11.34 -8.06
CA GLY A 234 -20.31 11.16 -7.87
C GLY A 234 -20.88 9.94 -8.58
N VAL A 235 -20.04 9.05 -9.12
CA VAL A 235 -20.50 7.77 -9.69
C VAL A 235 -20.85 6.83 -8.53
N ARG A 236 -22.03 6.22 -8.59
CA ARG A 236 -22.51 5.22 -7.62
C ARG A 236 -23.08 4.05 -8.39
N GLY A 237 -22.76 2.81 -8.00
CA GLY A 237 -23.33 1.58 -8.57
C GLY A 237 -23.22 1.48 -10.10
N GLY A 238 -22.25 0.71 -10.60
CA GLY A 238 -22.07 0.51 -12.04
C GLY A 238 -21.48 -0.85 -12.34
N SER A 239 -22.32 -1.68 -12.97
CA SER A 239 -22.04 -2.91 -13.72
C SER A 239 -20.87 -2.83 -14.68
#